data_AF-A0A2I0NPJ9-F1
#
_entry.id   AF-A0A2I0NPJ9-F1
#
_cell.length_a   1.000
_cell.length_b   1.000
_cell.length_c   1.000
_cell.angle_alpha   90.00
_cell.angle_beta   90.00
_cell.angle_gamma   90.00
#
_symmetry.space_group_name_H-M   'P 1'
#
loop_
_entity.id
_entity.type
_entity.pdbx_description
1 polymer ?
#
loop_
_entity_poly.entity_id
_entity_poly.type
_entity_poly.pdbx_seq_one_letter_code
_entity_poly.pdbx_strand_id
1 'polypeptide(L)'
;MSNHRYTGYLAAAMLAALVVLMIAAGCTSTGTVQGDADQTVTITDGFGRSVTVPAAPESVVCSGSGCLRYLVYLQSQDLAIGVDDIEKEGRAIEGRPYALAYGAHFADLPLIGEFRGKDDPEKILGIGPAVILKTGSTGTAYATSAGEADKLQEKTGIPVVAFPYGSLRNDAEQAEMYAGLRTMGEVLDKQDRAEEVIAYIEATIADLEARTADIPESEQKTAYVGGVSSAGA
;
A
#
# COMPACT_ATOMS: atom_id res chain seq x y z
N MET A 1 51.11 -29.58 -58.03
CA MET A 1 50.16 -30.28 -57.14
C MET A 1 49.63 -29.30 -56.09
N SER A 2 48.29 -29.19 -55.99
CA SER A 2 47.52 -28.83 -54.77
C SER A 2 47.52 -27.41 -54.17
N ASN A 3 47.25 -26.34 -54.93
CA ASN A 3 46.92 -25.01 -54.34
C ASN A 3 45.50 -24.46 -54.63
N HIS A 4 44.67 -25.14 -55.42
CA HIS A 4 43.30 -24.67 -55.73
C HIS A 4 42.20 -25.30 -54.86
N ARG A 5 42.53 -26.34 -54.07
CA ARG A 5 41.56 -26.97 -53.19
C ARG A 5 41.39 -26.18 -51.89
N TYR A 6 42.43 -25.51 -51.40
CA TYR A 6 42.41 -24.77 -50.13
C TYR A 6 41.64 -23.44 -50.20
N THR A 7 41.66 -22.74 -51.34
CA THR A 7 40.95 -21.47 -51.52
C THR A 7 39.43 -21.62 -51.50
N GLY A 8 38.90 -22.74 -51.98
CA GLY A 8 37.45 -23.03 -51.93
C GLY A 8 36.95 -23.27 -50.50
N TYR A 9 37.72 -24.00 -49.68
CA TYR A 9 37.36 -24.25 -48.29
C TYR A 9 37.48 -23.01 -47.41
N LEU A 10 38.46 -22.13 -47.68
CA LEU A 10 38.60 -20.85 -46.98
C LEU A 10 37.45 -19.87 -47.29
N ALA A 11 37.02 -19.81 -48.56
CA ALA A 11 35.88 -18.98 -48.95
C ALA A 11 34.56 -19.50 -48.35
N ALA A 12 34.35 -20.82 -48.34
CA ALA A 12 33.17 -21.43 -47.70
C ALA A 12 33.16 -21.25 -46.18
N ALA A 13 34.32 -21.34 -45.52
CA ALA A 13 34.44 -21.10 -44.08
C ALA A 13 34.21 -19.63 -43.70
N MET A 14 34.69 -18.67 -44.52
CA MET A 14 34.38 -17.25 -44.33
C MET A 14 32.89 -16.94 -44.54
N LEU A 15 32.24 -17.56 -45.54
CA LEU A 15 30.82 -17.36 -45.78
C LEU A 15 29.96 -17.93 -44.64
N ALA A 16 30.33 -19.11 -44.12
CA ALA A 16 29.65 -19.73 -42.98
C ALA A 16 29.83 -18.90 -41.69
N ALA A 17 31.03 -18.35 -41.45
CA ALA A 17 31.28 -17.47 -40.31
C ALA A 17 30.47 -16.16 -40.40
N LEU A 18 30.29 -15.60 -41.60
CA LEU A 18 29.49 -14.39 -41.81
C LEU A 18 27.99 -14.62 -41.55
N VAL A 19 27.48 -15.80 -41.92
CA VAL A 19 26.08 -16.19 -41.68
C VAL A 19 25.82 -16.42 -40.18
N VAL A 20 26.77 -17.01 -39.46
CA VAL A 20 26.68 -17.20 -37.99
C VAL A 20 26.72 -15.86 -37.25
N LEU A 21 27.52 -14.89 -37.71
CA LEU A 21 27.56 -13.54 -37.15
C LEU A 21 26.27 -12.73 -37.39
N MET A 22 25.57 -12.96 -38.49
CA MET A 22 24.28 -12.29 -38.75
C MET A 22 23.12 -12.86 -37.91
N ILE A 23 23.23 -14.10 -37.42
CA ILE A 23 22.23 -14.69 -36.51
C ILE A 23 22.39 -14.13 -35.07
N ALA A 24 23.60 -13.71 -34.68
CA ALA A 24 23.88 -13.16 -33.35
C ALA A 24 23.50 -11.67 -33.17
N ALA A 25 23.23 -10.94 -34.25
CA ALA A 25 22.87 -9.51 -34.20
C ALA A 25 21.35 -9.24 -34.21
N GLY A 26 20.50 -10.29 -34.20
CA GLY A 26 19.06 -10.20 -34.41
C GLY A 26 18.17 -9.92 -33.19
N CYS A 27 18.74 -9.74 -31.99
CA CYS A 27 17.98 -9.51 -30.76
C CYS A 27 18.34 -8.16 -30.11
N THR A 28 18.18 -7.07 -30.85
CA THR A 28 17.86 -5.78 -30.23
C THR A 28 16.39 -5.49 -30.50
N SER A 29 15.51 -6.14 -29.72
CA SER A 29 14.17 -5.59 -29.53
C SER A 29 14.35 -4.27 -28.80
N THR A 30 14.29 -3.17 -29.53
CA THR A 30 13.82 -1.90 -28.98
C THR A 30 12.40 -2.15 -28.47
N GLY A 31 12.32 -2.62 -27.22
CA GLY A 31 11.08 -2.70 -26.48
C GLY A 31 10.55 -1.30 -26.33
N THR A 32 9.56 -0.97 -27.14
CA THR A 32 8.57 0.03 -26.77
C THR A 32 8.07 -0.35 -25.37
N VAL A 33 8.40 0.48 -24.37
CA VAL A 33 7.80 0.40 -23.04
C VAL A 33 6.33 0.73 -23.23
N GLN A 34 5.55 -0.30 -23.46
CA GLN A 34 4.11 -0.27 -23.39
C GLN A 34 3.81 -0.67 -21.95
N GLY A 35 3.42 0.32 -21.13
CA GLY A 35 3.04 0.08 -19.74
C GLY A 35 1.96 -0.98 -19.69
N ASP A 36 2.26 -2.10 -19.04
CA ASP A 36 1.43 -3.29 -19.01
C ASP A 36 0.36 -3.10 -17.93
N ALA A 37 -0.74 -2.44 -18.30
CA ALA A 37 -1.90 -2.22 -17.43
C ALA A 37 -2.67 -3.52 -17.08
N ASP A 38 -2.22 -4.68 -17.59
CA ASP A 38 -2.85 -5.99 -17.39
C ASP A 38 -2.09 -6.92 -16.43
N GLN A 39 -0.97 -6.48 -15.86
CA GLN A 39 -0.28 -7.31 -14.86
C GLN A 39 -1.05 -7.29 -13.55
N THR A 40 -1.31 -8.49 -13.02
CA THR A 40 -1.94 -8.68 -11.70
C THR A 40 -1.03 -9.49 -10.79
N VAL A 41 -1.13 -9.24 -9.50
CA VAL A 41 -0.45 -9.99 -8.45
C VAL A 41 -1.48 -10.49 -7.45
N THR A 42 -1.29 -11.71 -6.95
CA THR A 42 -2.10 -12.24 -5.86
C THR A 42 -1.38 -12.04 -4.55
N ILE A 43 -2.00 -11.30 -3.65
CA ILE A 43 -1.49 -11.01 -2.32
C ILE A 43 -2.33 -11.72 -1.27
N THR A 44 -1.75 -11.98 -0.10
CA THR A 44 -2.49 -12.44 1.08
C THR A 44 -2.75 -11.25 1.98
N ASP A 45 -4.01 -10.93 2.22
CA ASP A 45 -4.37 -9.77 3.04
C ASP A 45 -4.26 -10.07 4.55
N GLY A 46 -4.51 -9.04 5.38
CA GLY A 46 -4.39 -9.13 6.84
C GLY A 46 -5.42 -10.05 7.51
N PHE A 47 -6.36 -10.63 6.76
CA PHE A 47 -7.30 -11.65 7.24
C PHE A 47 -7.09 -13.01 6.58
N GLY A 48 -5.99 -13.20 5.86
CA GLY A 48 -5.63 -14.47 5.23
C GLY A 48 -6.39 -14.75 3.92
N ARG A 49 -7.03 -13.75 3.32
CA ARG A 49 -7.69 -13.91 2.02
C ARG A 49 -6.66 -13.75 0.90
N SER A 50 -6.76 -14.58 -0.14
CA SER A 50 -6.02 -14.37 -1.39
C SER A 50 -6.78 -13.41 -2.28
N VAL A 51 -6.19 -12.26 -2.58
CA VAL A 51 -6.80 -11.20 -3.38
C VAL A 51 -5.92 -10.90 -4.57
N THR A 52 -6.48 -10.94 -5.78
CA THR A 52 -5.78 -10.56 -7.01
C THR A 52 -6.00 -9.07 -7.26
N VAL A 53 -4.91 -8.31 -7.33
CA VAL A 53 -4.89 -6.86 -7.54
C VAL A 53 -4.02 -6.51 -8.75
N PRO A 54 -4.21 -5.36 -9.40
CA PRO A 54 -3.26 -4.84 -10.39
C PRO A 54 -1.86 -4.69 -9.80
N ALA A 55 -0.83 -5.03 -10.56
CA ALA A 55 0.55 -4.77 -10.21
C ALA A 55 0.78 -3.25 -10.29
N ALA A 56 0.92 -2.59 -9.14
CA ALA A 56 0.98 -1.12 -8.99
C ALA A 56 -0.33 -0.40 -9.42
N PRO A 57 -1.38 -0.41 -8.58
CA PRO A 57 -2.64 0.25 -8.89
C PRO A 57 -2.48 1.77 -9.02
N GLU A 58 -3.03 2.36 -10.09
CA GLU A 58 -2.99 3.80 -10.34
C GLU A 58 -4.05 4.59 -9.56
N SER A 59 -5.04 3.90 -8.97
CA SER A 59 -6.11 4.54 -8.19
C SER A 59 -6.60 3.64 -7.06
N VAL A 60 -6.80 4.23 -5.89
CA VAL A 60 -7.31 3.54 -4.71
C VAL A 60 -8.40 4.35 -4.02
N VAL A 61 -9.17 3.65 -3.21
CA VAL A 61 -9.96 4.27 -2.15
C VAL A 61 -9.60 3.65 -0.81
N CYS A 62 -9.57 4.48 0.22
CA CYS A 62 -9.23 4.10 1.57
C CYS A 62 -10.49 4.09 2.44
N SER A 63 -10.89 2.90 2.91
CA SER A 63 -12.06 2.69 3.75
C SER A 63 -11.65 2.37 5.19
N GLY A 64 -12.29 3.07 6.13
CA GLY A 64 -12.18 2.78 7.55
C GLY A 64 -11.05 3.49 8.26
N SER A 65 -11.03 3.31 9.59
CA SER A 65 -10.24 4.14 10.50
C SER A 65 -8.76 4.09 10.17
N GLY A 66 -8.17 5.24 9.85
CA GLY A 66 -6.73 5.38 9.60
C GLY A 66 -6.23 4.81 8.27
N CYS A 67 -7.10 4.32 7.38
CA CYS A 67 -6.67 3.80 6.08
C CYS A 67 -5.96 4.88 5.24
N LEU A 68 -6.59 6.06 5.10
CA LEU A 68 -6.02 7.18 4.36
C LEU A 68 -4.73 7.70 5.01
N ARG A 69 -4.65 7.65 6.35
CA ARG A 69 -3.43 8.00 7.11
C ARG A 69 -2.25 7.12 6.71
N TYR A 70 -2.44 5.80 6.63
CA TYR A 70 -1.38 4.90 6.17
C TYR A 70 -1.02 5.13 4.70
N LEU A 71 -1.98 5.46 3.85
CA LEU A 71 -1.69 5.82 2.45
C LEU A 71 -0.73 7.02 2.38
N VAL A 72 -0.95 8.04 3.21
CA VAL A 72 -0.03 9.19 3.33
C VAL A 72 1.33 8.78 3.89
N TYR A 73 1.39 7.91 4.89
CA TYR A 73 2.68 7.44 5.43
C TYR A 73 3.53 6.74 4.38
N LEU A 74 2.87 6.00 3.48
CA LEU A 74 3.48 5.34 2.31
C LEU A 74 3.76 6.27 1.13
N GLN A 75 3.52 7.58 1.29
CA GLN A 75 3.73 8.60 0.25
C GLN A 75 2.91 8.35 -1.03
N SER A 76 1.72 7.81 -0.85
CA SER A 76 0.82 7.41 -1.95
C SER A 76 -0.49 8.19 -1.96
N GLN A 77 -0.53 9.37 -1.33
CA GLN A 77 -1.73 10.21 -1.24
C GLN A 77 -2.38 10.50 -2.60
N ASP A 78 -1.57 10.67 -3.65
CA ASP A 78 -2.05 11.05 -4.99
C ASP A 78 -2.80 9.91 -5.71
N LEU A 79 -2.73 8.67 -5.19
CA LEU A 79 -3.52 7.54 -5.69
C LEU A 79 -4.97 7.59 -5.21
N ALA A 80 -5.29 8.35 -4.16
CA ALA A 80 -6.65 8.42 -3.63
C ALA A 80 -7.57 9.13 -4.62
N ILE A 81 -8.64 8.46 -5.05
CA ILE A 81 -9.66 9.05 -5.94
C ILE A 81 -11.02 9.28 -5.26
N GLY A 82 -11.11 8.99 -3.96
CA GLY A 82 -12.31 9.17 -3.15
C GLY A 82 -12.05 9.01 -1.67
N VAL A 83 -12.87 9.66 -0.84
CA VAL A 83 -12.70 9.74 0.63
C VAL A 83 -14.04 9.60 1.36
N ASP A 84 -13.99 9.19 2.62
CA ASP A 84 -15.18 9.17 3.49
C ASP A 84 -15.49 10.58 4.03
N ASP A 85 -16.64 10.73 4.68
CA ASP A 85 -17.19 12.03 5.06
C ASP A 85 -16.32 12.84 6.04
N ILE A 86 -15.48 12.19 6.86
CA ILE A 86 -14.59 12.88 7.81
C ILE A 86 -13.59 13.80 7.10
N GLU A 87 -13.20 13.47 5.87
CA GLU A 87 -12.27 14.27 5.07
C GLU A 87 -12.95 15.47 4.40
N LYS A 88 -14.29 15.53 4.45
CA LYS A 88 -15.10 16.67 4.01
C LYS A 88 -15.37 17.66 5.13
N GLU A 89 -15.14 17.27 6.37
CA GLU A 89 -15.41 18.11 7.54
C GLU A 89 -14.29 19.13 7.76
N GLY A 90 -14.62 20.42 7.65
CA GLY A 90 -13.75 21.49 8.14
C GLY A 90 -13.69 21.46 9.68
N ARG A 91 -12.48 21.33 10.24
CA ARG A 91 -12.25 21.35 11.70
C ARG A 91 -11.57 22.64 12.12
N ALA A 92 -12.06 23.27 13.18
CA ALA A 92 -11.44 24.48 13.75
C ALA A 92 -10.03 24.20 14.30
N ILE A 93 -9.81 22.99 14.84
CA ILE A 93 -8.51 22.46 15.22
C ILE A 93 -8.39 21.08 14.56
N GLU A 94 -7.49 20.97 13.59
CA GLU A 94 -7.21 19.69 12.94
C GLU A 94 -6.18 18.91 13.76
N GLY A 95 -6.62 17.78 14.32
CA GLY A 95 -5.80 16.91 15.15
C GLY A 95 -5.15 15.75 14.39
N ARG A 96 -5.45 15.60 13.09
CA ARG A 96 -4.94 14.54 12.23
C ARG A 96 -3.74 15.06 11.43
N PRO A 97 -2.49 14.64 11.72
CA PRO A 97 -1.31 15.19 11.06
C PRO A 97 -1.32 15.02 9.53
N TYR A 98 -1.84 13.90 9.03
CA TYR A 98 -1.96 13.67 7.58
C TYR A 98 -2.94 14.66 6.92
N ALA A 99 -4.03 15.04 7.61
CA ALA A 99 -5.00 16.00 7.12
C ALA A 99 -4.48 17.44 7.21
N LEU A 100 -3.61 17.76 8.18
CA LEU A 100 -2.88 19.03 8.19
C LEU A 100 -2.01 19.20 6.93
N ALA A 101 -1.37 18.12 6.47
CA ALA A 101 -0.50 18.14 5.30
C ALA A 101 -1.28 18.09 3.97
N TYR A 102 -2.31 17.25 3.88
CA TYR A 102 -2.97 16.90 2.61
C TYR A 102 -4.50 17.06 2.63
N GLY A 103 -5.10 17.57 3.70
CA GLY A 103 -6.56 17.70 3.83
C GLY A 103 -7.18 18.55 2.73
N ALA A 104 -6.49 19.61 2.27
CA ALA A 104 -6.96 20.42 1.13
C ALA A 104 -7.02 19.60 -0.18
N HIS A 105 -6.09 18.67 -0.39
CA HIS A 105 -6.10 17.77 -1.55
C HIS A 105 -7.26 16.77 -1.46
N PHE A 106 -7.53 16.23 -0.27
CA PHE A 106 -8.60 15.26 -0.05
C PHE A 106 -10.01 15.88 -0.06
N ALA A 107 -10.14 17.14 0.34
CA ALA A 107 -11.43 17.82 0.47
C ALA A 107 -12.22 17.88 -0.84
N ASP A 108 -11.56 17.83 -2.00
CA ASP A 108 -12.20 17.88 -3.31
C ASP A 108 -12.54 16.49 -3.90
N LEU A 109 -12.00 15.40 -3.34
CA LEU A 109 -12.20 14.05 -3.87
C LEU A 109 -13.63 13.53 -3.66
N PRO A 110 -14.24 12.78 -4.59
CA PRO A 110 -15.58 12.21 -4.43
C PRO A 110 -15.81 11.47 -3.10
N LEU A 111 -17.04 11.56 -2.58
CA LEU A 111 -17.44 10.86 -1.36
C LEU A 111 -17.63 9.35 -1.65
N ILE A 112 -17.06 8.48 -0.83
CA ILE A 112 -17.20 7.02 -0.96
C ILE A 112 -18.11 6.37 0.08
N GLY A 113 -18.51 7.10 1.12
CA GLY A 113 -19.26 6.57 2.25
C GLY A 113 -19.13 7.42 3.51
N GLU A 114 -19.63 6.89 4.61
CA GLU A 114 -19.50 7.50 5.95
C GLU A 114 -18.26 6.98 6.68
N PHE A 115 -17.78 7.77 7.64
CA PHE A 115 -16.61 7.50 8.46
C PHE A 115 -16.66 6.12 9.12
N ARG A 116 -15.48 5.55 9.35
CA ARG A 116 -15.27 4.23 9.98
C ARG A 116 -15.79 3.06 9.14
N GLY A 117 -15.65 3.17 7.82
CA GLY A 117 -15.81 2.05 6.89
C GLY A 117 -17.26 1.69 6.59
N LYS A 118 -18.18 2.63 6.80
CA LYS A 118 -19.56 2.57 6.37
C LYS A 118 -19.64 2.98 4.90
N ASP A 119 -19.08 2.12 4.06
CA ASP A 119 -18.95 2.37 2.63
C ASP A 119 -20.29 2.41 1.93
N ASP A 120 -20.37 3.21 0.86
CA ASP A 120 -21.47 3.25 -0.09
C ASP A 120 -20.97 2.60 -1.40
N PRO A 121 -21.28 1.31 -1.64
CA PRO A 121 -20.77 0.57 -2.79
C PRO A 121 -21.10 1.21 -4.13
N GLU A 122 -22.28 1.83 -4.24
CA GLU A 122 -22.73 2.51 -5.45
C GLU A 122 -21.89 3.75 -5.74
N LYS A 123 -21.52 4.54 -4.71
CA LYS A 123 -20.59 5.67 -4.88
C LYS A 123 -19.19 5.21 -5.27
N ILE A 124 -18.68 4.15 -4.64
CA ILE A 124 -17.37 3.59 -4.96
C ILE A 124 -17.34 3.08 -6.39
N LEU A 125 -18.37 2.33 -6.81
CA LEU A 125 -18.50 1.85 -8.18
C LEU A 125 -18.58 2.99 -9.19
N GLY A 126 -19.23 4.10 -8.83
CA GLY A 126 -19.35 5.28 -9.67
C GLY A 126 -18.03 5.98 -9.99
N ILE A 127 -17.00 5.82 -9.14
CA ILE A 127 -15.65 6.39 -9.36
C ILE A 127 -14.61 5.35 -9.79
N GLY A 128 -14.90 4.06 -9.61
CA GLY A 128 -14.15 2.94 -10.20
C GLY A 128 -12.66 2.87 -9.85
N PRO A 129 -12.27 2.79 -8.57
CA PRO A 129 -10.86 2.61 -8.19
C PRO A 129 -10.33 1.25 -8.64
N ALA A 130 -9.02 1.16 -8.84
CA ALA A 130 -8.35 -0.10 -9.16
C ALA A 130 -8.35 -1.07 -7.96
N VAL A 131 -8.23 -0.55 -6.73
CA VAL A 131 -8.25 -1.33 -5.49
C VAL A 131 -8.96 -0.56 -4.36
N ILE A 132 -9.69 -1.28 -3.52
CA ILE A 132 -10.21 -0.78 -2.25
C ILE A 132 -9.30 -1.28 -1.12
N LEU A 133 -8.70 -0.35 -0.37
CA LEU A 133 -7.97 -0.66 0.86
C LEU A 133 -8.93 -0.48 2.03
N LYS A 134 -9.14 -1.52 2.86
CA LYS A 134 -10.10 -1.49 3.97
C LYS A 134 -9.48 -1.88 5.29
N THR A 135 -9.66 -1.04 6.32
CA THR A 135 -9.16 -1.36 7.65
C THR A 135 -10.13 -0.97 8.77
N GLY A 136 -9.89 -1.48 9.97
CA GLY A 136 -10.69 -1.21 11.16
C GLY A 136 -9.98 -1.69 12.42
N SER A 137 -10.20 -0.99 13.53
CA SER A 137 -9.58 -1.33 14.82
C SER A 137 -10.24 -2.57 15.43
N THR A 138 -9.43 -3.58 15.72
CA THR A 138 -9.89 -4.83 16.34
C THR A 138 -10.48 -4.56 17.73
N GLY A 139 -11.47 -5.35 18.12
CA GLY A 139 -12.16 -5.19 19.41
C GLY A 139 -13.03 -3.92 19.54
N THR A 140 -13.33 -3.22 18.45
CA THR A 140 -14.20 -2.03 18.44
C THR A 140 -15.48 -2.25 17.62
N ALA A 141 -16.46 -1.36 17.77
CA ALA A 141 -17.71 -1.39 16.99
C ALA A 141 -17.51 -1.10 15.48
N TYR A 142 -16.30 -0.73 15.08
CA TYR A 142 -15.90 -0.40 13.72
C TYR A 142 -14.68 -1.25 13.29
N ALA A 143 -14.56 -2.44 13.88
CA ALA A 143 -13.67 -3.46 13.37
C ALA A 143 -14.10 -3.88 11.96
N THR A 144 -13.12 -4.19 11.12
CA THR A 144 -13.38 -4.85 9.83
C THR A 144 -13.08 -6.34 9.92
N SER A 145 -13.44 -7.11 8.90
CA SER A 145 -13.25 -8.55 8.84
C SER A 145 -13.15 -9.03 7.40
N ALA A 146 -12.71 -10.28 7.22
CA ALA A 146 -12.75 -10.99 5.94
C ALA A 146 -14.15 -10.90 5.28
N GLY A 147 -15.21 -11.21 6.04
CA GLY A 147 -16.58 -11.23 5.51
C GLY A 147 -17.12 -9.87 5.08
N GLU A 148 -16.77 -8.80 5.80
CA GLU A 148 -17.15 -7.43 5.40
C GLU A 148 -16.43 -7.00 4.11
N ALA A 149 -15.17 -7.40 3.97
CA ALA A 149 -14.40 -7.11 2.77
C ALA A 149 -14.85 -7.96 1.57
N ASP A 150 -15.21 -9.23 1.76
CA ASP A 150 -15.78 -10.09 0.72
C ASP A 150 -17.11 -9.52 0.21
N LYS A 151 -17.97 -9.07 1.13
CA LYS A 151 -19.26 -8.45 0.80
C LYS A 151 -19.09 -7.17 0.00
N LEU A 152 -18.10 -6.33 0.33
CA LEU A 152 -17.81 -5.12 -0.44
C LEU A 152 -17.27 -5.45 -1.83
N GLN A 153 -16.38 -6.45 -1.93
CA GLN A 153 -15.84 -6.93 -3.20
C GLN A 153 -16.95 -7.50 -4.09
N GLU A 154 -17.86 -8.32 -3.54
CA GLU A 154 -18.98 -8.91 -4.27
C GLU A 154 -19.92 -7.83 -4.85
N LYS A 155 -20.19 -6.78 -4.07
CA LYS A 155 -21.08 -5.69 -4.48
C LYS A 155 -20.48 -4.77 -5.54
N THR A 156 -19.18 -4.54 -5.49
CA THR A 156 -18.49 -3.56 -6.37
C THR A 156 -17.80 -4.21 -7.56
N GLY A 157 -17.43 -5.49 -7.46
CA GLY A 157 -16.55 -6.16 -8.41
C GLY A 157 -15.09 -5.67 -8.38
N ILE A 158 -14.74 -4.78 -7.44
CA ILE A 158 -13.40 -4.20 -7.30
C ILE A 158 -12.63 -4.98 -6.24
N PRO A 159 -11.34 -5.34 -6.46
CA PRO A 159 -10.53 -6.00 -5.46
C PRO A 159 -10.50 -5.24 -4.13
N VAL A 160 -10.79 -5.94 -3.02
CA VAL A 160 -10.74 -5.37 -1.67
C VAL A 160 -9.62 -6.04 -0.89
N VAL A 161 -8.59 -5.28 -0.53
CA VAL A 161 -7.53 -5.72 0.37
C VAL A 161 -7.82 -5.21 1.77
N ALA A 162 -7.98 -6.12 2.73
CA ALA A 162 -8.39 -5.76 4.09
C ALA A 162 -7.40 -6.23 5.14
N PHE A 163 -7.23 -5.43 6.20
CA PHE A 163 -6.31 -5.74 7.29
C PHE A 163 -6.74 -5.06 8.60
N PRO A 164 -6.42 -5.64 9.77
CA PRO A 164 -6.53 -4.96 11.06
C PRO A 164 -5.77 -3.63 11.08
N TYR A 165 -6.33 -2.59 11.70
CA TYR A 165 -5.66 -1.28 11.76
C TYR A 165 -4.44 -1.27 12.69
N GLY A 166 -4.54 -1.97 13.83
CA GLY A 166 -3.52 -1.97 14.88
C GLY A 166 -3.40 -0.65 15.65
N SER A 167 -2.44 -0.62 16.59
CA SER A 167 -2.09 0.54 17.41
C SER A 167 -0.78 0.28 18.18
N LEU A 168 -0.27 1.29 18.90
CA LEU A 168 0.90 1.12 19.79
C LEU A 168 0.51 0.83 21.25
N ARG A 169 -0.73 0.38 21.51
CA ARG A 169 -1.23 0.14 22.87
C ARG A 169 -0.63 -1.12 23.52
N ASN A 170 -0.36 -2.13 22.71
CA ASN A 170 0.23 -3.41 23.11
C ASN A 170 0.86 -4.11 21.90
N ASP A 171 1.67 -5.13 22.15
CA ASP A 171 2.43 -5.85 21.13
C ASP A 171 1.57 -6.47 20.03
N ALA A 172 0.37 -6.96 20.36
CA ALA A 172 -0.53 -7.58 19.40
C ALA A 172 -1.07 -6.54 18.39
N GLU A 173 -1.54 -5.41 18.89
CA GLU A 173 -1.98 -4.29 18.05
C GLU A 173 -0.83 -3.63 17.29
N GLN A 174 0.38 -3.64 17.84
CA GLN A 174 1.56 -3.13 17.13
C GLN A 174 1.90 -4.04 15.95
N ALA A 175 1.87 -5.36 16.16
CA ALA A 175 2.05 -6.33 15.09
C ALA A 175 0.99 -6.19 13.99
N GLU A 176 -0.27 -5.93 14.35
CA GLU A 176 -1.35 -5.62 13.39
C GLU A 176 -1.02 -4.37 12.56
N MET A 177 -0.57 -3.29 13.19
CA MET A 177 -0.22 -2.04 12.49
C MET A 177 0.92 -2.27 11.49
N TYR A 178 1.99 -2.96 11.91
CA TYR A 178 3.13 -3.24 11.04
C TYR A 178 2.75 -4.17 9.89
N ALA A 179 1.92 -5.19 10.14
CA ALA A 179 1.38 -6.04 9.09
C ALA A 179 0.53 -5.25 8.09
N GLY A 180 -0.35 -4.36 8.56
CA GLY A 180 -1.16 -3.50 7.70
C GLY A 180 -0.32 -2.58 6.80
N LEU A 181 0.72 -1.95 7.36
CA LEU A 181 1.66 -1.12 6.57
C LEU A 181 2.38 -1.95 5.50
N ARG A 182 2.82 -3.17 5.83
CA ARG A 182 3.46 -4.09 4.88
C ARG A 182 2.51 -4.56 3.79
N THR A 183 1.28 -4.93 4.14
CA THR A 183 0.25 -5.33 3.18
C THR A 183 -0.07 -4.18 2.22
N MET A 184 -0.25 -2.96 2.72
CA MET A 184 -0.42 -1.78 1.84
C MET A 184 0.84 -1.53 1.01
N GLY A 185 2.03 -1.69 1.60
CA GLY A 185 3.30 -1.58 0.89
C GLY A 185 3.41 -2.55 -0.28
N GLU A 186 3.02 -3.81 -0.11
CA GLU A 186 3.02 -4.81 -1.17
C GLU A 186 2.03 -4.46 -2.29
N VAL A 187 0.81 -4.06 -1.94
CA VAL A 187 -0.21 -3.67 -2.93
C VAL A 187 0.20 -2.45 -3.75
N LEU A 188 0.83 -1.47 -3.11
CA LEU A 188 1.16 -0.17 -3.72
C LEU A 188 2.56 -0.10 -4.33
N ASP A 189 3.34 -1.19 -4.29
CA ASP A 189 4.76 -1.21 -4.64
C ASP A 189 5.59 -0.19 -3.83
N LYS A 190 5.37 -0.19 -2.51
CA LYS A 190 5.94 0.70 -1.48
C LYS A 190 6.53 -0.06 -0.29
N GLN A 191 7.03 -1.28 -0.51
CA GLN A 191 7.59 -2.15 0.53
C GLN A 191 8.76 -1.47 1.27
N ASP A 192 9.71 -0.89 0.53
CA ASP A 192 10.85 -0.16 1.13
C ASP A 192 10.38 1.00 2.01
N ARG A 193 9.37 1.74 1.54
CA ARG A 193 8.80 2.87 2.29
C ARG A 193 8.03 2.39 3.53
N ALA A 194 7.34 1.25 3.45
CA ALA A 194 6.66 0.66 4.60
C ALA A 194 7.67 0.28 5.70
N GLU A 195 8.78 -0.38 5.34
CA GLU A 195 9.84 -0.71 6.30
C GLU A 195 10.53 0.53 6.87
N GLU A 196 10.71 1.60 6.07
CA GLU A 196 11.25 2.88 6.58
C GLU A 196 10.34 3.48 7.68
N VAL A 197 9.03 3.48 7.46
CA VAL A 197 8.06 3.97 8.45
C VAL A 197 8.09 3.11 9.71
N ILE A 198 8.12 1.77 9.56
CA ILE A 198 8.19 0.84 10.69
C ILE A 198 9.48 1.05 11.49
N ALA A 199 10.63 1.12 10.81
CA ALA A 199 11.93 1.35 11.44
C ALA A 199 11.97 2.68 12.20
N TYR A 200 11.37 3.75 11.65
CA TYR A 200 11.26 5.03 12.34
C TYR A 200 10.44 4.92 13.63
N ILE A 201 9.32 4.19 13.60
CA ILE A 201 8.48 3.96 14.80
C ILE A 201 9.29 3.19 15.86
N GLU A 202 9.95 2.10 15.47
CA GLU A 202 10.77 1.29 16.39
C GLU A 202 11.93 2.08 16.99
N ALA A 203 12.65 2.85 16.16
CA ALA A 203 13.74 3.70 16.63
C ALA A 203 13.25 4.78 17.60
N THR A 204 12.06 5.35 17.38
CA THR A 204 11.45 6.34 18.27
C THR A 204 11.07 5.71 19.61
N ILE A 205 10.50 4.51 19.60
CA ILE A 205 10.18 3.76 20.83
C ILE A 205 11.46 3.48 21.61
N ALA A 206 12.50 2.98 20.94
CA ALA A 206 13.78 2.68 21.56
C ALA A 206 14.48 3.92 22.16
N ASP A 207 14.39 5.09 21.49
CA ASP A 207 14.90 6.36 22.05
C ASP A 207 14.18 6.73 23.35
N LEU A 208 12.85 6.63 23.37
CA LEU A 208 12.05 6.96 24.54
C LEU A 208 12.33 6.01 25.71
N GLU A 209 12.46 4.72 25.44
CA GLU A 209 12.84 3.71 26.44
C GLU A 209 14.24 3.99 26.99
N ALA A 210 15.22 4.24 26.12
CA ALA A 210 16.59 4.52 26.54
C ALA A 210 16.70 5.77 27.42
N ARG A 211 15.93 6.82 27.12
CA ARG A 211 15.92 8.08 27.88
C ARG A 211 15.19 7.99 29.22
N THR A 212 14.44 6.92 29.46
CA THR A 212 13.63 6.73 30.67
C THR A 212 14.05 5.52 31.49
N ALA A 213 15.01 4.72 31.01
CA ALA A 213 15.43 3.45 31.60
C ALA A 213 16.01 3.57 33.02
N ASP A 214 16.56 4.73 33.40
CA ASP A 214 17.21 4.96 34.69
C ASP A 214 16.30 5.67 35.71
N ILE A 215 15.05 6.00 35.36
CA ILE A 215 14.10 6.65 36.27
C ILE A 215 13.59 5.63 37.31
N PRO A 216 13.90 5.80 38.61
CA PRO A 216 13.43 4.89 39.65
C PRO A 216 11.90 4.92 39.75
N GLU A 217 11.28 3.79 40.11
CA GLU A 217 9.82 3.66 40.27
C GLU A 217 9.23 4.74 41.20
N SER A 218 9.95 5.11 42.27
CA SER A 218 9.53 6.16 43.22
C SER A 218 9.47 7.57 42.62
N GLU A 219 10.11 7.80 41.47
CA GLU A 219 10.15 9.10 40.79
C GLU A 219 9.25 9.15 39.55
N GLN A 220 8.75 8.00 39.08
CA GLN A 220 7.86 7.92 37.93
C GLN A 220 6.58 8.72 38.18
N LYS A 221 6.24 9.59 37.22
CA LYS A 221 5.06 10.44 37.31
C LYS A 221 3.81 9.64 36.94
N THR A 222 2.77 9.77 37.75
CA THR A 222 1.44 9.29 37.37
C THR A 222 0.80 10.30 36.42
N ALA A 223 0.11 9.79 35.41
CA ALA A 223 -0.62 10.59 34.44
C ALA A 223 -2.06 10.07 34.31
N TYR A 224 -3.00 10.99 34.13
CA TYR A 224 -4.37 10.67 33.76
C TYR A 224 -4.64 11.21 32.35
N VAL A 225 -5.01 10.31 31.44
CA VAL A 225 -5.37 10.70 30.08
C VAL A 225 -6.82 11.18 30.08
N GLY A 226 -7.00 12.50 30.09
CA GLY A 226 -8.31 13.16 29.97
C GLY A 226 -8.70 13.42 28.51
N GLY A 227 -10.00 13.60 28.26
CA GLY A 227 -10.50 14.01 26.94
C GLY A 227 -10.40 12.95 25.84
N VAL A 228 -10.34 11.66 26.22
CA VAL A 228 -10.35 10.56 25.26
C VAL A 228 -11.71 10.53 24.55
N SER A 229 -11.70 10.66 23.22
CA SER A 229 -12.90 10.53 22.40
C SER A 229 -13.52 9.14 22.57
N SER A 230 -14.85 9.05 22.55
CA SER A 230 -15.60 7.81 22.78
C SER A 230 -15.25 6.65 21.83
N ALA A 231 -14.57 6.95 20.72
CA ALA A 231 -14.20 6.00 19.68
C ALA A 231 -12.84 6.30 19.02
N GLY A 232 -11.87 6.79 19.79
CA GLY A 232 -10.49 7.01 19.32
C GLY A 232 -10.29 8.24 18.41
N ALA A 233 -9.03 8.51 18.08
CA ALA A 233 -8.56 9.63 17.25
C ALA A 233 -7.97 9.14 15.91
#